data_AF-A0AAJ5LMU8-F1
#
_entry.id   AF-A0AAJ5LMU8-F1
#
_cell.length_a   1.000
_cell.length_b   1.000
_cell.length_c   1.000
_cell.angle_alpha   90.00
_cell.angle_beta   90.00
_cell.angle_gamma   90.00
#
_symmetry.space_group_name_H-M   'P 1'
#
loop_
_entity.id
_entity.type
_entity.pdbx_description
1 polymer ?
#
loop_
_entity_poly.entity_id
_entity_poly.type
_entity_poly.pdbx_seq_one_letter_code
_entity_poly.pdbx_strand_id
1 'polypeptide(L)'
;MTLITSVTSETVDICAVYLVGGYCGHRDNGTRSYTPPLHIFRAGYKERFAKLCGAAEKFEPHALRALRRLVESEMRRAKWLRFDGKEYTFEIKTFDPPTIGFLMREVMAQVNPL
;
A
#
# COMPACT_ATOMS: atom_id res chain seq x y z
N MET A 1 -9.52 -12.37 -14.51
CA MET A 1 -9.00 -11.01 -14.27
C MET A 1 -10.05 -10.26 -13.48
N THR A 2 -9.72 -9.73 -12.31
CA THR A 2 -10.67 -9.06 -11.41
C THR A 2 -10.36 -7.56 -11.36
N LEU A 3 -11.37 -6.72 -11.60
CA LEU A 3 -11.20 -5.26 -11.60
C LEU A 3 -11.45 -4.68 -10.20
N ILE A 4 -10.53 -3.85 -9.72
CA ILE A 4 -10.65 -3.09 -8.49
C ILE A 4 -10.83 -1.61 -8.85
N THR A 5 -12.00 -1.05 -8.54
CA THR A 5 -12.30 0.37 -8.79
C THR A 5 -12.33 1.21 -7.51
N SER A 6 -12.25 0.58 -6.35
CA SER A 6 -12.44 1.24 -5.06
C SER A 6 -11.52 0.60 -4.04
N VAL A 7 -10.92 1.43 -3.17
CA VAL A 7 -10.17 0.94 -2.01
C VAL A 7 -11.14 0.79 -0.84
N THR A 8 -11.40 -0.44 -0.44
CA THR A 8 -12.37 -0.85 0.58
C THR A 8 -11.75 -1.92 1.50
N SER A 9 -12.41 -2.25 2.60
CA SER A 9 -11.99 -3.34 3.49
C SER A 9 -11.80 -4.68 2.78
N GLU A 10 -12.60 -4.98 1.74
CA GLU A 10 -12.50 -6.22 0.97
C GLU A 10 -11.28 -6.27 0.03
N THR A 11 -10.77 -5.11 -0.37
CA THR A 11 -9.66 -5.00 -1.32
C THR A 11 -8.36 -4.55 -0.65
N VAL A 12 -8.41 -4.31 0.67
CA VAL A 12 -7.33 -3.67 1.43
C VAL A 12 -6.04 -4.46 1.39
N ASP A 13 -6.10 -5.79 1.53
CA ASP A 13 -4.91 -6.64 1.54
C ASP A 13 -4.19 -6.60 0.19
N ILE A 14 -4.95 -6.60 -0.90
CA ILE A 14 -4.43 -6.51 -2.27
C ILE A 14 -3.78 -5.14 -2.48
N CYS A 15 -4.44 -4.07 -2.02
CA CYS A 15 -3.92 -2.71 -2.09
C CYS A 15 -2.66 -2.52 -1.23
N ALA A 16 -2.63 -3.11 -0.03
CA ALA A 16 -1.48 -3.09 0.86
C ALA A 16 -0.30 -3.82 0.22
N VAL A 17 -0.49 -5.05 -0.26
CA VAL A 17 0.59 -5.80 -0.94
C VAL A 17 1.09 -5.07 -2.19
N TYR A 18 0.21 -4.40 -2.95
CA TYR A 18 0.65 -3.55 -4.05
C TYR A 18 1.58 -2.42 -3.58
N LEU A 19 1.20 -1.70 -2.52
CA LEU A 19 1.95 -0.55 -2.00
C LEU A 19 3.25 -0.95 -1.31
N VAL A 20 3.13 -1.77 -0.26
CA VAL A 20 4.19 -2.05 0.70
C VAL A 20 4.86 -3.39 0.48
N GLY A 21 4.41 -4.14 -0.53
CA GLY A 21 4.91 -5.48 -0.78
C GLY A 21 4.44 -6.47 0.28
N GLY A 22 4.87 -7.72 0.13
CA GLY A 22 4.49 -8.79 1.03
C GLY A 22 4.48 -10.14 0.34
N TYR A 23 4.24 -11.17 1.14
CA TYR A 23 4.03 -12.51 0.61
C TYR A 23 2.54 -12.72 0.37
N CYS A 24 2.19 -13.23 -0.82
CA CYS A 24 0.86 -13.72 -1.12
C CYS A 24 0.92 -15.18 -1.55
N GLY A 25 -0.18 -15.92 -1.37
CA GLY A 25 -0.26 -17.36 -1.65
C GLY A 25 -0.13 -18.25 -0.40
N HIS A 26 -0.60 -19.49 -0.54
CA HIS A 26 -0.58 -20.48 0.55
C HIS A 26 0.81 -21.08 0.73
N ARG A 27 1.29 -21.09 1.98
CA ARG A 27 2.58 -21.69 2.37
C ARG A 27 2.62 -23.19 2.06
N ASP A 28 1.49 -23.87 2.22
CA ASP A 28 1.40 -25.34 2.15
C ASP A 28 1.44 -25.88 0.71
N ASN A 29 1.11 -25.05 -0.28
CA ASN A 29 1.05 -25.45 -1.69
C ASN A 29 2.23 -24.91 -2.54
N GLY A 30 3.23 -24.28 -1.91
CA GLY A 30 4.41 -23.75 -2.61
C GLY A 30 4.12 -22.59 -3.57
N THR A 31 2.91 -22.01 -3.54
CA THR A 31 2.50 -20.91 -4.44
C THR A 31 2.89 -19.53 -3.90
N ARG A 32 3.69 -19.49 -2.82
CA ARG A 32 4.08 -18.25 -2.15
C ARG A 32 4.92 -17.40 -3.10
N SER A 33 4.38 -16.24 -3.48
CA SER A 33 5.10 -15.27 -4.29
C SER A 33 5.32 -14.00 -3.47
N TYR A 34 6.53 -13.44 -3.58
CA TYR A 34 6.87 -12.19 -2.92
C TYR A 34 6.66 -11.04 -3.90
N THR A 35 5.83 -10.09 -3.50
CA THR A 35 5.71 -8.81 -4.19
C THR A 35 6.62 -7.80 -3.50
N PRO A 36 7.59 -7.19 -4.20
CA PRO A 36 8.40 -6.14 -3.61
C PRO A 36 7.57 -4.86 -3.41
N PRO A 37 7.86 -4.05 -2.38
CA PRO A 37 7.25 -2.73 -2.21
C PRO A 37 7.43 -1.86 -3.45
N LEU A 38 6.54 -0.88 -3.62
CA LEU A 38 6.73 0.19 -4.60
C LEU A 38 8.10 0.84 -4.41
N HIS A 39 8.72 1.22 -5.53
CA HIS A 39 10.08 1.76 -5.54
C HIS A 39 10.29 2.90 -4.54
N ILE A 40 9.30 3.78 -4.38
CA ILE A 40 9.33 4.91 -3.44
C ILE A 40 9.40 4.51 -1.96
N PHE A 41 8.96 3.30 -1.61
CA PHE A 41 8.96 2.76 -0.24
C PHE A 41 10.11 1.78 0.01
N ARG A 42 10.97 1.54 -0.99
CA ARG A 42 12.17 0.68 -0.84
C ARG A 42 13.27 1.39 -0.04
N ALA A 43 14.16 0.60 0.56
CA ALA A 43 15.21 1.04 1.49
C ALA A 43 15.99 2.30 1.06
N GLY A 44 16.40 2.40 -0.21
CA GLY A 44 17.16 3.56 -0.72
C GLY A 44 16.41 4.89 -0.77
N TYR A 45 15.09 4.89 -0.61
CA TYR A 45 14.25 6.10 -0.60
C TYR A 45 13.61 6.37 0.76
N LYS A 46 13.83 5.48 1.75
CA LYS A 46 13.22 5.57 3.09
C LYS A 46 13.56 6.86 3.81
N GLU A 47 14.80 7.35 3.73
CA GLU A 47 15.22 8.59 4.41
C GLU A 47 14.39 9.81 3.99
N ARG A 48 14.00 9.89 2.71
CA ARG A 48 13.16 11.00 2.20
C ARG A 48 11.75 10.95 2.77
N PHE A 49 11.24 9.75 3.02
CA PHE A 49 9.91 9.54 3.60
C PHE A 49 9.91 9.48 5.12
N ALA A 50 11.05 9.19 5.77
CA ALA A 50 11.15 9.03 7.22
C ALA A 50 10.69 10.27 7.97
N LYS A 51 11.04 11.46 7.50
CA LYS A 51 10.57 12.73 8.11
C LYS A 51 9.05 12.89 7.98
N LEU A 52 8.48 12.55 6.82
CA LEU A 52 7.03 12.62 6.58
C LEU A 52 6.29 11.60 7.44
N CYS A 53 6.76 10.35 7.46
CA CYS A 53 6.17 9.27 8.25
C CYS A 53 6.27 9.56 9.76
N GLY A 54 7.44 9.99 10.26
CA GLY A 54 7.60 10.34 11.66
C GLY A 54 6.76 11.54 12.11
N ALA A 55 6.53 12.53 11.23
CA ALA A 55 5.58 13.62 11.50
C ALA A 55 4.11 13.13 11.48
N ALA A 56 3.77 12.24 10.55
CA ALA A 56 2.44 11.64 10.47
C ALA A 56 2.11 10.74 11.68
N GLU A 57 3.08 10.00 12.20
CA GLU A 57 2.98 9.20 13.44
C GLU A 57 2.69 10.08 14.66
N LYS A 58 3.19 11.33 14.67
CA LYS A 58 2.90 12.34 15.69
C LYS A 58 1.58 13.09 15.45
N PHE A 59 0.76 12.61 14.51
CA PHE A 59 -0.52 13.19 14.12
C PHE A 59 -0.43 14.63 13.56
N GLU A 60 0.71 15.02 12.98
CA GLU A 60 0.83 16.35 12.38
C GLU A 60 -0.13 16.47 11.18
N PRO A 61 -1.08 17.44 11.18
CA PRO A 61 -2.14 17.47 10.16
C PRO A 61 -1.63 17.62 8.73
N HIS A 62 -0.54 18.37 8.52
CA HIS A 62 0.07 18.53 7.20
C HIS A 62 0.73 17.24 6.72
N ALA A 63 1.42 16.52 7.60
CA ALA A 63 2.05 15.25 7.28
C ALA A 63 0.99 14.17 6.95
N LEU A 64 -0.08 14.07 7.75
CA LEU A 64 -1.18 13.16 7.48
C LEU A 64 -1.83 13.42 6.11
N ARG A 65 -2.09 14.69 5.77
CA ARG A 65 -2.65 15.06 4.46
C ARG A 65 -1.70 14.73 3.31
N ALA A 66 -0.40 14.97 3.47
CA ALA A 66 0.59 14.67 2.45
C ALA A 66 0.73 13.16 2.23
N LEU A 67 0.82 12.38 3.31
CA LEU A 67 0.87 10.92 3.25
C LEU A 67 -0.40 10.34 2.61
N ARG A 68 -1.58 10.84 2.98
CA ARG A 68 -2.84 10.43 2.35
C ARG A 68 -2.83 10.66 0.84
N ARG A 69 -2.44 11.85 0.39
CA ARG A 69 -2.35 12.18 -1.05
C ARG A 69 -1.36 11.29 -1.78
N LEU A 70 -0.25 10.94 -1.15
CA LEU A 70 0.73 10.01 -1.71
C LEU A 70 0.09 8.63 -1.93
N VAL A 71 -0.53 8.06 -0.90
CA VAL A 71 -1.19 6.75 -0.99
C VAL A 71 -2.28 6.76 -2.07
N GLU A 72 -3.16 7.77 -2.07
CA GLU A 72 -4.21 7.90 -3.08
C GLU A 72 -3.65 8.03 -4.51
N SER A 73 -2.58 8.81 -4.68
CA SER A 73 -1.90 8.98 -5.98
C SER A 73 -1.33 7.67 -6.49
N GLU A 74 -0.62 6.93 -5.65
CA GLU A 74 0.01 5.67 -6.05
C GLU A 74 -1.01 4.57 -6.30
N MET A 75 -2.11 4.54 -5.54
CA MET A 75 -3.24 3.63 -5.82
C MET A 75 -3.94 3.95 -7.14
N ARG A 76 -4.09 5.25 -7.49
CA ARG A 76 -4.64 5.65 -8.80
C ARG A 76 -3.71 5.34 -9.98
N ARG A 77 -2.40 5.25 -9.74
CA ARG A 77 -1.39 4.88 -10.74
C ARG A 77 -1.20 3.38 -10.88
N ALA A 78 -1.73 2.60 -9.94
CA ALA A 78 -1.70 1.15 -10.00
C ALA A 78 -2.33 0.67 -11.30
N LYS A 79 -1.67 -0.29 -11.96
CA LYS A 79 -2.17 -0.91 -13.19
C LYS A 79 -2.71 -2.29 -12.91
N TRP A 80 -1.87 -3.15 -12.34
CA TRP A 80 -2.24 -4.52 -12.03
C TRP A 80 -1.35 -5.09 -10.92
N LEU A 81 -1.82 -6.13 -10.25
CA LEU A 81 -1.08 -6.95 -9.29
C LEU A 81 -1.53 -8.40 -9.43
N ARG A 82 -0.59 -9.34 -9.30
CA ARG A 82 -0.92 -10.74 -9.08
C ARG A 82 -0.92 -11.03 -7.58
N PHE A 83 -2.05 -11.47 -7.06
CA PHE A 83 -2.26 -11.77 -5.66
C PHE A 83 -2.95 -13.13 -5.54
N ASP A 84 -2.34 -14.05 -4.77
CA ASP A 84 -2.85 -15.42 -4.59
C ASP A 84 -3.19 -16.14 -5.91
N GLY A 85 -2.26 -16.10 -6.86
CA GLY A 85 -2.42 -16.72 -8.18
C GLY A 85 -3.44 -16.05 -9.11
N LYS A 86 -4.15 -15.00 -8.65
CA LYS A 86 -5.13 -14.25 -9.43
C LYS A 86 -4.58 -12.90 -9.85
N GLU A 87 -4.96 -12.47 -11.05
CA GLU A 87 -4.58 -11.16 -11.58
C GLU A 87 -5.69 -10.14 -11.34
N TYR A 88 -5.31 -9.04 -10.69
CA TYR A 88 -6.16 -7.91 -10.38
C TYR A 88 -5.71 -6.70 -11.20
N THR A 89 -6.65 -5.99 -11.79
CA THR A 89 -6.43 -4.72 -12.49
C THR A 89 -6.97 -3.59 -11.63
N PHE A 90 -6.28 -2.46 -11.58
CA PHE A 90 -6.67 -1.31 -10.79
C PHE A 90 -7.16 -0.18 -11.69
N GLU A 91 -8.35 0.34 -11.38
CA GLU A 91 -8.91 1.58 -11.93
C GLU A 91 -9.55 2.37 -10.78
N ILE A 92 -8.74 2.73 -9.79
CA ILE A 92 -9.23 3.30 -8.52
C ILE A 92 -9.88 4.67 -8.73
N LYS A 93 -11.16 4.77 -8.35
CA LYS A 93 -11.99 5.98 -8.41
C LYS A 93 -12.29 6.52 -7.01
N THR A 94 -12.52 5.62 -6.05
CA THR A 94 -12.97 5.98 -4.70
C THR A 94 -12.13 5.30 -3.61
N PHE A 95 -12.17 5.91 -2.42
CA PHE A 95 -11.45 5.45 -1.24
C PHE A 95 -12.36 5.51 -0.03
N ASP A 96 -12.48 4.38 0.66
CA ASP A 96 -13.14 4.30 1.95
C ASP A 96 -12.23 4.91 3.06
N PRO A 97 -12.71 5.89 3.86
CA PRO A 97 -11.89 6.61 4.84
C PRO A 97 -11.13 5.75 5.88
N PRO A 98 -11.73 4.73 6.54
CA PRO A 98 -10.98 3.89 7.46
C PRO A 98 -9.94 3.03 6.71
N THR A 99 -10.25 2.59 5.49
CA THR A 99 -9.33 1.79 4.67
C THR A 99 -8.11 2.59 4.23
N ILE A 100 -8.26 3.85 3.81
CA ILE A 100 -7.09 4.69 3.47
C ILE A 100 -6.21 4.92 4.71
N GLY A 101 -6.81 5.08 5.89
CA GLY A 101 -6.07 5.20 7.15
C GLY A 101 -5.26 3.95 7.47
N PHE A 102 -5.77 2.76 7.18
CA PHE A 102 -5.02 1.52 7.30
C PHE A 102 -3.81 1.49 6.35
N LEU A 103 -4.01 1.78 5.05
CA LEU A 103 -2.90 1.79 4.08
C LEU A 103 -1.81 2.80 4.42
N MET A 104 -2.17 3.96 4.98
CA MET A 104 -1.20 4.93 5.49
C MET A 104 -0.34 4.34 6.61
N ARG A 105 -0.92 3.55 7.53
CA ARG A 105 -0.17 2.88 8.60
C ARG A 105 0.78 1.82 8.06
N GLU A 106 0.34 1.02 7.10
CA GLU A 106 1.20 0.03 6.44
C GLU A 106 2.41 0.71 5.79
N VAL A 107 2.20 1.85 5.11
CA VAL A 107 3.30 2.62 4.51
C VAL A 107 4.25 3.17 5.58
N MET A 108 3.75 3.70 6.70
CA MET A 108 4.60 4.18 7.80
C MET A 108 5.45 3.04 8.38
N ALA A 109 4.87 1.87 8.60
CA ALA A 109 5.57 0.70 9.14
C ALA A 109 6.71 0.20 8.25
N GLN A 110 6.63 0.40 6.92
CA GLN A 110 7.75 0.07 6.03
C GLN A 110 8.95 1.01 6.20
N VAL A 111 8.70 2.27 6.54
CA VAL A 111 9.73 3.31 6.63
C VAL A 111 10.37 3.30 8.03
N ASN A 112 9.56 3.12 9.07
CA ASN A 112 9.98 2.99 10.45
C ASN A 112 9.73 1.54 10.94
N PRO A 113 10.59 0.57 10.60
CA PRO A 113 10.58 -0.69 11.33
C PRO A 113 11.00 -0.35 12.77
N LEU A 114 10.06 -0.45 13.70
CA LEU A 114 10.33 -0.34 15.14
C LEU A 114 11.52 -1.21 15.56
#